data_AF-A0A4U6VLH3-F1
#
_entry.id   AF-A0A4U6VLH3-F1
#
_cell.length_a   1.000
_cell.length_b   1.000
_cell.length_c   1.000
_cell.angle_alpha   90.00
_cell.angle_beta   90.00
_cell.angle_gamma   90.00
#
_symmetry.space_group_name_H-M   'P 1'
#
loop_
_entity.id
_entity.type
_entity.pdbx_description
1 polymer ?
#
loop_
_entity_poly.entity_id
_entity_poly.type
_entity_poly.pdbx_seq_one_letter_code
_entity_poly.pdbx_strand_id
1 'polypeptide(L)'
;MRALVRGLFRCAGSAVAVREHVSGATLRNILCMAVGEKWSGCYGSAEGEALRRTLDEAFAVTGAVSNVGEWVPWLGWLDLQGCSRRMKRLIELHDRFYEKIVDEHEERRRRAGTGDGEFVASDLVDVLLQLTEEDSHRPESETKLTRVSVKAFIQDIIAGGTESSAVTTEWAMSELLRHPDAMAAATTELDCVIGR
;
A
#
# COMPACT_ATOMS: atom_id res chain seq x y z
N MET A 1 3.63 -10.84 9.27
CA MET A 1 4.28 -12.16 9.09
C MET A 1 3.71 -13.31 9.93
N ARG A 2 3.71 -13.30 11.27
CA ARG A 2 3.22 -14.45 12.08
C ARG A 2 1.79 -14.91 11.75
N ALA A 3 0.88 -13.97 11.48
CA ALA A 3 -0.51 -14.26 11.11
C ALA A 3 -0.60 -14.98 9.75
N LEU A 4 0.20 -14.57 8.77
CA LEU A 4 0.30 -15.21 7.45
C LEU A 4 0.73 -16.68 7.60
N VAL A 5 1.85 -16.91 8.29
CA VAL A 5 2.40 -18.26 8.49
C VAL A 5 1.41 -19.15 9.22
N ARG A 6 0.76 -18.66 10.29
CA ARG A 6 -0.28 -19.41 11.00
C ARG A 6 -1.49 -19.70 10.12
N GLY A 7 -1.89 -18.75 9.26
CA GLY A 7 -2.99 -18.94 8.31
C GLY A 7 -2.68 -20.06 7.32
N LEU A 8 -1.52 -19.98 6.66
CA LEU A 8 -1.06 -21.01 5.73
C LEU A 8 -0.89 -22.38 6.39
N PHE A 9 -0.34 -22.42 7.60
CA PHE A 9 -0.15 -23.67 8.35
C PHE A 9 -1.48 -24.36 8.68
N ARG A 10 -2.55 -23.59 8.96
CA ARG A 10 -3.89 -24.16 9.18
C ARG A 10 -4.48 -24.81 7.92
N CYS A 11 -4.00 -24.42 6.75
CA CYS A 11 -4.40 -24.99 5.47
C CYS A 11 -3.49 -26.16 5.02
N ALA A 12 -2.62 -26.66 5.90
CA ALA A 12 -1.72 -27.77 5.57
C ALA A 12 -2.50 -28.98 5.01
N GLY A 13 -2.01 -29.52 3.89
CA GLY A 13 -2.65 -30.64 3.19
C GLY A 13 -3.78 -30.24 2.22
N SER A 14 -4.09 -28.95 2.07
CA SER A 14 -5.07 -28.44 1.10
C SER A 14 -4.43 -27.49 0.09
N ALA A 15 -5.06 -27.35 -1.09
CA ALA A 15 -4.67 -26.35 -2.07
C ALA A 15 -5.04 -24.94 -1.57
N VAL A 16 -4.13 -23.98 -1.71
CA VAL A 16 -4.29 -22.61 -1.19
C VAL A 16 -4.04 -21.60 -2.30
N ALA A 17 -4.90 -20.58 -2.38
CA ALA A 17 -4.64 -19.39 -3.17
C ALA A 17 -3.60 -18.51 -2.46
N VAL A 18 -2.33 -18.69 -2.84
CA VAL A 18 -1.18 -17.99 -2.24
C VAL A 18 -1.33 -16.48 -2.35
N ARG A 19 -1.75 -15.97 -3.52
CA ARG A 19 -1.89 -14.54 -3.78
C ARG A 19 -2.77 -13.82 -2.77
N GLU A 20 -3.92 -14.38 -2.40
CA GLU A 20 -4.83 -13.74 -1.44
C GLU A 20 -4.18 -13.59 -0.06
N HIS A 21 -3.49 -14.64 0.38
CA HIS A 21 -2.79 -14.65 1.66
C HIS A 21 -1.62 -13.65 1.68
N VAL A 22 -0.84 -13.60 0.60
CA VAL A 22 0.32 -12.71 0.47
C VAL A 22 -0.11 -11.25 0.26
N SER A 23 -1.11 -10.97 -0.58
CA SER A 23 -1.67 -9.61 -0.77
C SER A 23 -2.15 -9.03 0.56
N GLY A 24 -2.81 -9.85 1.37
CA GLY A 24 -3.18 -9.44 2.73
C GLY A 24 -2.00 -9.09 3.64
N ALA A 25 -0.97 -9.93 3.63
CA ALA A 25 0.22 -9.70 4.43
C ALA A 25 1.04 -8.48 3.97
N THR A 26 1.15 -8.27 2.67
CA THR A 26 1.86 -7.12 2.07
C THR A 26 1.13 -5.83 2.35
N LEU A 27 -0.19 -5.76 2.15
CA LEU A 27 -1.02 -4.60 2.51
C LEU A 27 -0.84 -4.23 3.98
N ARG A 28 -0.95 -5.21 4.88
CA ARG A 28 -0.76 -4.97 6.33
C ARG A 28 0.64 -4.42 6.64
N ASN A 29 1.68 -5.02 6.05
CA ASN A 29 3.06 -4.57 6.27
C ASN A 29 3.23 -3.12 5.80
N ILE A 30 2.72 -2.78 4.61
CA ILE A 30 2.83 -1.43 4.04
C ILE A 30 2.03 -0.43 4.85
N LEU A 31 0.80 -0.75 5.26
CA LEU A 31 0.03 0.12 6.16
C LEU A 31 0.78 0.36 7.47
N CYS A 32 1.39 -0.68 8.05
CA CYS A 32 2.17 -0.51 9.28
C CYS A 32 3.37 0.42 9.10
N MET A 33 4.12 0.29 8.00
CA MET A 33 5.30 1.12 7.72
C MET A 33 4.91 2.55 7.31
N ALA A 34 3.83 2.69 6.52
CA ALA A 34 3.46 3.95 5.92
C ALA A 34 2.65 4.84 6.86
N VAL A 35 1.68 4.26 7.59
CA VAL A 35 0.63 5.00 8.32
C VAL A 35 0.48 4.55 9.79
N GLY A 36 1.38 3.70 10.27
CA GLY A 36 1.46 3.26 11.66
C GLY A 36 0.53 2.09 12.05
N GLU A 37 0.72 1.57 13.27
CA GLU A 37 0.06 0.34 13.74
C GLU A 37 -1.46 0.45 13.81
N LYS A 38 -2.00 1.63 14.14
CA LYS A 38 -3.44 1.87 14.26
C LYS A 38 -4.19 1.50 12.98
N TRP A 39 -3.64 1.88 11.83
CA TRP A 39 -4.20 1.62 10.51
C TRP A 39 -3.84 0.24 9.97
N SER A 40 -2.73 -0.36 10.44
CA SER A 40 -2.40 -1.76 10.15
C SER A 40 -3.47 -2.74 10.70
N GLY A 41 -4.16 -2.35 11.78
CA GLY A 41 -5.26 -3.08 12.38
C GLY A 41 -6.57 -3.01 11.60
N CYS A 42 -6.69 -2.12 10.60
CA CYS A 42 -7.84 -2.09 9.69
C CYS A 42 -7.88 -3.35 8.80
N TYR A 43 -6.78 -4.09 8.66
CA TYR A 43 -6.76 -5.32 7.89
C TYR A 43 -7.65 -6.41 8.52
N GLY A 44 -8.60 -6.93 7.73
CA GLY A 44 -9.66 -7.84 8.21
C GLY A 44 -10.84 -7.14 8.89
N SER A 45 -10.82 -5.81 9.00
CA SER A 45 -11.98 -5.00 9.37
C SER A 45 -12.77 -4.58 8.11
N ALA A 46 -13.99 -4.08 8.31
CA ALA A 46 -14.80 -3.55 7.22
C ALA A 46 -14.13 -2.37 6.49
N GLU A 47 -13.36 -1.53 7.19
CA GLU A 47 -12.67 -0.36 6.63
C GLU A 47 -11.48 -0.78 5.75
N GLY A 48 -10.68 -1.77 6.19
CA GLY A 48 -9.57 -2.28 5.39
C GLY A 48 -10.02 -3.08 4.17
N GLU A 49 -11.11 -3.86 4.28
CA GLU A 49 -11.70 -4.52 3.11
C GLU A 49 -12.30 -3.51 2.12
N ALA A 50 -12.90 -2.42 2.62
CA ALA A 50 -13.36 -1.34 1.76
C ALA A 50 -12.18 -0.68 1.01
N LEU A 51 -11.09 -0.37 1.71
CA LEU A 51 -9.86 0.16 1.11
C LEU A 51 -9.32 -0.78 0.02
N ARG A 52 -9.15 -2.07 0.34
CA ARG A 52 -8.66 -3.07 -0.61
C ARG A 52 -9.52 -3.13 -1.87
N ARG A 53 -10.86 -3.16 -1.73
CA ARG A 53 -11.77 -3.14 -2.89
C ARG A 53 -11.62 -1.87 -3.73
N THR A 54 -11.41 -0.71 -3.10
CA THR A 54 -11.18 0.53 -3.87
C THR A 54 -9.83 0.54 -4.59
N LEU A 55 -8.80 -0.08 -4.01
CA LEU A 55 -7.51 -0.26 -4.68
C LEU A 55 -7.65 -1.22 -5.87
N ASP A 56 -8.31 -2.37 -5.69
CA ASP A 56 -8.61 -3.31 -6.78
C ASP A 56 -9.39 -2.61 -7.90
N GLU A 57 -10.39 -1.80 -7.55
CA GLU A 57 -11.17 -1.03 -8.52
C GLU A 57 -10.30 0.00 -9.25
N ALA A 58 -9.41 0.71 -8.54
CA ALA A 58 -8.48 1.65 -9.15
C ALA A 58 -7.53 0.97 -10.14
N PHE A 59 -6.95 -0.18 -9.76
CA PHE A 59 -6.12 -0.97 -10.67
C PHE A 59 -6.89 -1.50 -11.87
N ALA A 60 -8.15 -1.92 -11.68
CA ALA A 60 -8.98 -2.35 -12.79
C ALA A 60 -9.34 -1.20 -13.75
N VAL A 61 -9.51 0.03 -13.25
CA VAL A 61 -9.81 1.19 -14.09
C VAL A 61 -8.57 1.71 -14.81
N THR A 62 -7.40 1.73 -14.14
CA THR A 62 -6.14 2.25 -14.68
C THR A 62 -5.38 1.22 -15.54
N GLY A 63 -5.39 -0.04 -15.13
CA GLY A 63 -4.66 -1.14 -15.80
C GLY A 63 -5.45 -1.81 -16.92
N ALA A 64 -6.75 -1.56 -17.00
CA ALA A 64 -7.49 -1.97 -18.17
C ALA A 64 -7.07 -1.07 -19.34
N VAL A 65 -6.50 -1.69 -20.37
CA VAL A 65 -6.25 -1.17 -21.74
C VAL A 65 -7.54 -0.69 -22.44
N SER A 66 -8.61 -0.53 -21.66
CA SER A 66 -9.96 -0.30 -22.06
C SER A 66 -10.16 1.13 -22.52
N ASN A 67 -9.70 2.16 -21.81
CA ASN A 67 -10.13 3.53 -22.08
C ASN A 67 -9.79 3.97 -23.52
N VAL A 68 -10.79 3.90 -24.41
CA VAL A 68 -10.65 4.30 -25.81
C VAL A 68 -10.19 5.75 -25.92
N GLY A 69 -10.50 6.58 -24.92
CA GLY A 69 -10.05 7.96 -24.82
C GLY A 69 -8.53 8.14 -24.70
N GLU A 70 -7.80 7.16 -24.15
CA GLU A 70 -6.33 7.20 -24.06
C GLU A 70 -5.67 6.91 -25.39
N TRP A 71 -6.26 6.01 -26.19
CA TRP A 71 -5.78 5.65 -27.52
C TRP A 71 -6.25 6.64 -28.60
N VAL A 72 -7.46 7.17 -28.43
CA VAL A 72 -8.15 8.05 -29.37
C VAL A 72 -8.64 9.29 -28.62
N PRO A 73 -7.78 10.31 -28.44
CA PRO A 73 -8.07 11.48 -27.60
C PRO A 73 -9.37 12.21 -27.92
N TRP A 74 -9.79 12.25 -29.19
CA TRP A 74 -11.04 12.91 -29.59
C TRP A 74 -12.31 12.17 -29.14
N LEU A 75 -12.21 10.89 -28.74
CA LEU A 75 -13.31 10.11 -28.14
C LEU A 75 -13.28 10.14 -26.61
N GLY A 76 -12.28 10.76 -25.98
CA GLY A 76 -12.11 10.71 -24.52
C GLY A 76 -13.26 11.31 -23.73
N TRP A 77 -13.95 12.31 -24.27
CA TRP A 77 -15.11 12.93 -23.61
C TRP A 77 -16.33 12.01 -23.51
N LEU A 78 -16.43 10.97 -24.35
CA LEU A 78 -17.56 10.04 -24.35
C LEU A 78 -17.55 9.11 -23.15
N ASP A 79 -16.37 8.86 -22.56
CA ASP A 79 -16.20 7.96 -21.40
C ASP A 79 -16.98 6.64 -21.59
N LEU A 80 -16.82 6.02 -22.77
CA LEU A 80 -17.64 4.87 -23.24
C LEU A 80 -17.61 3.69 -22.27
N GLN A 81 -16.52 3.53 -21.53
CA GLN A 81 -16.35 2.47 -20.52
C GLN A 81 -16.56 2.95 -19.09
N GLY A 82 -16.91 4.22 -18.89
CA GLY A 82 -17.15 4.79 -17.57
C GLY A 82 -15.89 4.95 -16.72
N CYS A 83 -14.68 4.79 -17.29
CA CYS A 83 -13.42 4.86 -16.56
C CYS A 83 -13.23 6.20 -15.86
N SER A 84 -13.54 7.31 -16.54
CA SER A 84 -13.39 8.66 -15.97
C SER A 84 -14.36 8.87 -14.81
N ARG A 85 -15.62 8.44 -14.94
CA ARG A 85 -16.62 8.53 -13.87
C ARG A 85 -16.25 7.69 -12.66
N ARG A 86 -15.78 6.45 -12.87
CA ARG A 86 -15.34 5.56 -11.80
C ARG A 86 -14.10 6.11 -11.10
N MET A 87 -13.13 6.63 -11.85
CA MET A 87 -11.92 7.23 -11.29
C MET A 87 -12.24 8.46 -10.44
N LYS A 88 -13.15 9.36 -10.88
CA LYS A 88 -13.59 10.50 -10.05
C LYS A 88 -14.16 10.06 -8.71
N ARG A 89 -15.03 9.04 -8.70
CA ARG A 89 -15.57 8.46 -7.46
C ARG A 89 -14.47 7.88 -6.57
N LEU A 90 -13.48 7.19 -7.16
CA LEU A 90 -12.36 6.61 -6.41
C LEU A 90 -11.47 7.70 -5.81
N ILE A 91 -11.18 8.77 -6.56
CA ILE A 91 -10.42 9.93 -6.08
C ILE A 91 -11.09 10.51 -4.83
N GLU A 92 -12.41 10.71 -4.81
CA GLU A 92 -13.11 11.22 -3.62
C GLU A 92 -13.04 10.26 -2.41
N LEU A 93 -13.07 8.94 -2.65
CA LEU A 93 -12.97 7.93 -1.59
C LEU A 93 -11.57 7.88 -1.01
N HIS A 94 -10.56 7.86 -1.86
CA HIS A 94 -9.15 7.85 -1.50
C HIS A 94 -8.77 9.16 -0.80
N ASP A 95 -9.20 10.30 -1.32
CA ASP A 95 -8.93 11.61 -0.73
C ASP A 95 -9.43 11.68 0.72
N ARG A 96 -10.70 11.29 0.98
CA ARG A 96 -11.24 11.23 2.34
C ARG A 96 -10.47 10.28 3.26
N PHE A 97 -10.06 9.13 2.74
CA PHE A 97 -9.31 8.14 3.51
C PHE A 97 -7.93 8.67 3.91
N TYR A 98 -7.17 9.21 2.95
CA TYR A 98 -5.85 9.76 3.21
C TYR A 98 -5.89 11.05 4.03
N GLU A 99 -6.92 11.88 3.86
CA GLU A 99 -7.14 13.07 4.69
C GLU A 99 -7.27 12.69 6.17
N LYS A 100 -8.10 11.69 6.48
CA LYS A 100 -8.26 11.18 7.85
C LYS A 100 -6.94 10.67 8.44
N ILE A 101 -6.11 10.01 7.64
CA ILE A 101 -4.77 9.57 8.08
C ILE A 101 -3.90 10.78 8.41
N VAL A 102 -3.80 11.76 7.51
CA VAL A 102 -2.95 12.94 7.71
C VAL A 102 -3.42 13.76 8.93
N ASP A 103 -4.72 14.00 9.07
CA ASP A 103 -5.31 14.72 10.23
C ASP A 103 -4.93 14.07 11.56
N GLU A 104 -5.01 12.74 11.64
CA GLU A 104 -4.64 11.99 12.84
C GLU A 104 -3.15 12.13 13.19
N HIS A 105 -2.27 12.17 12.18
CA HIS A 105 -0.82 12.34 12.39
C HIS A 105 -0.49 13.77 12.83
N GLU A 106 -1.15 14.78 12.23
CA GLU A 106 -1.00 16.18 12.65
C GLU A 106 -1.55 16.43 14.07
N GLU A 107 -2.67 15.82 14.43
CA GLU A 107 -3.17 15.87 15.81
C GLU A 107 -2.21 15.21 16.80
N ARG A 108 -1.65 14.04 16.45
CA ARG A 108 -0.66 13.34 17.29
C ARG A 108 0.57 14.21 17.53
N ARG A 109 1.08 14.85 16.49
CA ARG A 109 2.20 15.81 16.56
C ARG A 109 1.89 17.01 17.43
N ARG A 110 0.74 17.64 17.22
CA ARG A 110 0.30 18.80 18.04
C ARG A 110 0.22 18.45 19.52
N ARG A 111 -0.29 17.26 19.87
CA ARG A 111 -0.32 16.77 21.27
C ARG A 111 1.08 16.54 21.83
N ALA A 112 2.00 15.97 21.03
CA ALA A 112 3.37 15.73 21.47
C ALA A 112 4.14 17.05 21.72
N GLY A 113 3.95 18.07 20.87
CA GLY A 113 4.56 19.39 21.06
C GLY A 113 4.04 20.19 22.26
N THR A 114 3.04 19.69 22.98
CA THR A 114 2.57 20.25 24.26
C THR A 114 3.20 19.58 25.50
N GLY A 115 4.01 18.54 25.32
CA GLY A 115 4.79 17.90 26.37
C GLY A 115 6.29 18.21 26.29
N ASP A 116 7.05 17.88 27.34
CA ASP A 116 8.49 18.15 27.45
C ASP A 116 9.40 17.27 26.56
N GLY A 117 8.85 16.54 25.58
CA GLY A 117 9.57 15.58 24.75
C GLY A 117 9.58 15.95 23.26
N GLU A 118 10.72 15.71 22.60
CA GLU A 118 10.86 15.87 21.15
C GLU A 118 10.01 14.83 20.39
N PHE A 119 9.27 15.27 19.37
CA PHE A 119 8.47 14.38 18.54
C PHE A 119 9.38 13.53 17.64
N VAL A 120 9.35 12.20 17.82
CA VAL A 120 10.09 11.25 16.98
C VAL A 120 9.15 10.67 15.93
N ALA A 121 9.50 10.83 14.65
CA ALA A 121 8.74 10.23 13.55
C ALA A 121 8.76 8.70 13.65
N SER A 122 7.58 8.08 13.57
CA SER A 122 7.43 6.62 13.70
C SER A 122 7.07 5.91 12.40
N ASP A 123 6.62 6.64 11.38
CA ASP A 123 6.12 6.12 10.11
C ASP A 123 6.38 7.10 8.96
N LEU A 124 6.08 6.67 7.73
CA LEU A 124 6.30 7.50 6.52
C LEU A 124 5.51 8.82 6.56
N VAL A 125 4.25 8.81 7.03
CA VAL A 125 3.45 10.05 7.10
C VAL A 125 4.13 11.07 8.00
N ASP A 126 4.64 10.63 9.15
CA ASP A 126 5.42 11.52 10.00
C ASP A 126 6.64 12.09 9.28
N VAL A 127 7.44 11.24 8.64
CA VAL A 127 8.63 11.74 7.92
C VAL A 127 8.23 12.78 6.87
N LEU A 128 7.17 12.52 6.09
CA LEU A 128 6.67 13.45 5.09
C LEU A 128 6.15 14.77 5.68
N LEU A 129 5.50 14.72 6.85
CA LEU A 129 5.04 15.93 7.55
C LEU A 129 6.22 16.74 8.11
N GLN A 130 7.24 16.09 8.68
CA GLN A 130 8.48 16.76 9.10
C GLN A 130 9.17 17.47 7.93
N LEU A 131 9.30 16.79 6.80
CA LEU A 131 9.88 17.38 5.59
C LEU A 131 9.05 18.56 5.06
N THR A 132 7.72 18.51 5.20
CA THR A 132 6.84 19.63 4.82
C THR A 132 7.07 20.87 5.71
N GLU A 133 7.29 20.66 7.01
CA GLU A 133 7.65 21.73 7.96
C GLU A 133 9.03 22.32 7.64
N GLU A 134 10.02 21.48 7.36
CA GLU A 134 11.37 21.91 6.97
C GLU A 134 11.38 22.68 5.64
N ASP A 135 10.66 22.19 4.63
CA ASP A 135 10.52 22.84 3.31
C ASP A 135 9.79 24.20 3.41
N SER A 136 9.00 24.43 4.46
CA SER A 136 8.35 25.73 4.66
C SER A 136 9.37 26.86 4.79
N HIS A 137 10.57 26.56 5.30
CA HIS A 137 11.69 27.48 5.46
C HIS A 137 12.56 27.65 4.19
N ARG A 138 12.31 26.89 3.12
CA ARG A 138 13.03 26.99 1.84
C ARG A 138 12.55 28.16 0.97
N PRO A 139 13.43 28.69 0.08
CA PRO A 139 13.08 29.74 -0.85
C PRO A 139 11.95 29.29 -1.81
N GLU A 140 11.08 30.23 -2.21
CA GLU A 140 9.91 29.96 -3.08
C GLU A 140 10.26 29.46 -4.49
N SER A 141 11.54 29.50 -4.88
CA SER A 141 12.02 28.99 -6.15
C SER A 141 12.12 27.46 -6.22
N GLU A 142 12.02 26.76 -5.08
CA GLU A 142 12.07 25.30 -5.01
C GLU A 142 10.67 24.71 -4.81
N THR A 143 10.37 23.59 -5.49
CA THR A 143 9.12 22.85 -5.32
C THR A 143 9.03 22.34 -3.89
N LYS A 144 8.12 22.90 -3.09
CA LYS A 144 7.89 22.49 -1.70
C LYS A 144 6.99 21.26 -1.63
N LEU A 145 7.29 20.37 -0.69
CA LEU A 145 6.35 19.32 -0.33
C LEU A 145 5.05 19.96 0.20
N THR A 146 3.91 19.53 -0.33
CA THR A 146 2.58 20.03 0.09
C THR A 146 1.76 18.90 0.69
N ARG A 147 0.72 19.24 1.45
CA ARG A 147 -0.25 18.26 1.95
C ARG A 147 -0.83 17.35 0.85
N VAL A 148 -1.10 17.91 -0.33
CA VAL A 148 -1.54 17.14 -1.51
C VAL A 148 -0.48 16.12 -1.93
N SER A 149 0.78 16.52 -1.91
CA SER A 149 1.91 15.64 -2.21
C SER A 149 2.06 14.53 -1.16
N VAL A 150 1.89 14.84 0.14
CA VAL A 150 1.90 13.85 1.22
C VAL A 150 0.83 12.78 0.98
N LYS A 151 -0.42 13.17 0.69
CA LYS A 151 -1.49 12.22 0.36
C LYS A 151 -1.18 11.38 -0.87
N ALA A 152 -0.62 12.00 -1.91
CA ALA A 152 -0.22 11.29 -3.13
C ALA A 152 0.89 10.24 -2.86
N PHE A 153 1.89 10.57 -2.04
CA PHE A 153 2.94 9.61 -1.66
C PHE A 153 2.40 8.44 -0.85
N ILE A 154 1.49 8.70 0.11
CA ILE A 154 0.83 7.66 0.89
C ILE A 154 0.04 6.72 -0.04
N GLN A 155 -0.69 7.29 -1.00
CA GLN A 155 -1.43 6.53 -2.00
C GLN A 155 -0.53 5.64 -2.83
N ASP A 156 0.55 6.20 -3.39
CA ASP A 156 1.47 5.48 -4.27
C ASP A 156 2.17 4.31 -3.56
N ILE A 157 2.63 4.53 -2.32
CA ILE A 157 3.27 3.47 -1.53
C ILE A 157 2.29 2.34 -1.18
N ILE A 158 1.06 2.67 -0.78
CA ILE A 158 0.04 1.66 -0.44
C ILE A 158 -0.37 0.87 -1.69
N ALA A 159 -0.69 1.55 -2.79
CA ALA A 159 -1.12 0.91 -4.01
C ALA A 159 0.03 0.10 -4.64
N GLY A 160 1.16 0.74 -4.87
CA GLY A 160 2.31 0.17 -5.57
C GLY A 160 2.96 -0.97 -4.80
N GLY A 161 3.13 -0.86 -3.48
CA GLY A 161 3.81 -1.88 -2.71
C GLY A 161 3.00 -3.18 -2.52
N THR A 162 1.67 -3.09 -2.51
CA THR A 162 0.81 -4.23 -2.13
C THR A 162 0.76 -5.28 -3.25
N GLU A 163 0.21 -4.91 -4.40
CA GLU A 163 -0.04 -5.87 -5.47
C GLU A 163 1.26 -6.34 -6.14
N SER A 164 2.24 -5.45 -6.33
CA SER A 164 3.52 -5.81 -6.96
C SER A 164 4.30 -6.86 -6.15
N SER A 165 4.38 -6.68 -4.83
CA SER A 165 5.04 -7.61 -3.92
C SER A 165 4.28 -8.94 -3.87
N ALA A 166 2.95 -8.90 -3.83
CA ALA A 166 2.12 -10.10 -3.78
C ALA A 166 2.22 -10.96 -5.04
N VAL A 167 2.22 -10.31 -6.21
CA VAL A 167 2.41 -10.99 -7.50
C VAL A 167 3.84 -11.55 -7.61
N THR A 168 4.86 -10.80 -7.19
CA THR A 168 6.26 -11.29 -7.21
C THR A 168 6.45 -12.50 -6.29
N THR A 169 5.98 -12.37 -5.04
CA THR A 169 5.36 -13.44 -4.21
C THR A 169 5.04 -14.76 -4.90
N GLU A 170 3.87 -14.71 -5.53
CA GLU A 170 3.22 -15.82 -6.22
C GLU A 170 4.10 -16.40 -7.33
N TRP A 171 4.72 -15.54 -8.16
CA TRP A 171 5.61 -16.00 -9.24
C TRP A 171 6.84 -16.73 -8.71
N ALA A 172 7.48 -16.19 -7.66
CA ALA A 172 8.63 -16.84 -7.04
C ALA A 172 8.25 -18.22 -6.49
N MET A 173 7.10 -18.35 -5.82
CA MET A 173 6.63 -19.64 -5.32
C MET A 173 6.27 -20.60 -6.45
N SER A 174 5.63 -20.11 -7.53
CA SER A 174 5.31 -20.91 -8.71
C SER A 174 6.58 -21.46 -9.37
N GLU A 175 7.61 -20.63 -9.50
CA GLU A 175 8.87 -21.02 -10.12
C GLU A 175 9.64 -22.03 -9.26
N LEU A 176 9.70 -21.83 -7.94
CA LEU A 176 10.33 -22.79 -7.02
C LEU A 176 9.64 -24.17 -7.08
N LEU A 177 8.31 -24.21 -7.19
CA LEU A 177 7.57 -25.48 -7.34
C LEU A 177 7.87 -26.19 -8.67
N ARG A 178 8.23 -25.45 -9.71
CA ARG A 178 8.62 -26.00 -11.03
C ARG A 178 10.08 -26.44 -11.09
N HIS A 179 10.91 -25.92 -10.18
CA HIS A 179 12.35 -26.17 -10.13
C HIS A 179 12.79 -26.73 -8.76
N PRO A 180 12.60 -28.04 -8.52
CA PRO A 180 12.90 -28.67 -7.22
C PRO A 180 14.33 -28.47 -6.72
N ASP A 181 15.31 -28.45 -7.62
CA ASP A 181 16.72 -28.22 -7.26
C ASP A 181 16.92 -26.81 -6.66
N ALA A 182 16.25 -25.80 -7.22
CA ALA A 182 16.28 -24.44 -6.69
C ALA A 182 15.55 -24.34 -5.34
N MET A 183 14.42 -25.03 -5.18
CA MET A 183 13.70 -25.10 -3.90
C MET A 183 14.52 -25.78 -2.80
N ALA A 184 15.23 -26.86 -3.13
CA ALA A 184 16.14 -27.54 -2.21
C ALA A 184 17.34 -26.66 -1.82
N ALA A 185 17.91 -25.93 -2.77
CA ALA A 185 19.00 -24.98 -2.51
C ALA A 185 18.54 -23.85 -1.57
N ALA A 186 17.39 -23.22 -1.85
CA ALA A 186 16.83 -22.17 -1.00
C ALA A 186 16.53 -22.66 0.43
N THR A 187 16.00 -23.88 0.56
CA THR A 187 15.75 -24.50 1.88
C THR A 187 17.05 -24.77 2.63
N THR A 188 18.08 -25.25 1.93
CA THR A 188 19.41 -25.51 2.51
C THR A 188 20.08 -24.23 2.98
N GLU A 189 19.94 -23.13 2.22
CA GLU A 189 20.44 -21.81 2.62
C GLU A 189 19.78 -21.32 3.90
N LEU A 190 18.45 -21.43 4.01
CA LEU A 190 17.72 -21.07 5.23
C LEU A 190 18.15 -21.92 6.44
N ASP A 191 18.27 -23.24 6.27
CA ASP A 191 18.74 -24.17 7.30
C ASP A 191 20.16 -23.79 7.79
N CYS A 192 21.03 -23.32 6.90
CA CYS A 192 22.41 -22.94 7.22
C CYS A 192 22.52 -21.60 7.95
N VAL A 193 21.70 -20.61 7.59
CA VAL A 193 21.80 -19.23 8.12
C VAL A 193 20.95 -19.04 9.37
N ILE A 194 19.73 -19.56 9.37
CA ILE A 194 18.74 -19.34 10.43
C ILE A 194 18.70 -20.53 11.40
N GLY A 195 18.93 -21.74 10.88
CA GLY A 195 18.72 -23.00 11.59
C GLY A 195 17.38 -23.65 11.25
N ARG A 196 17.15 -24.84 11.81
CA ARG A 196 15.92 -25.63 11.64
C ARG A 196 14.84 -25.30 12.67
#